data_AF-A0A7K2XBU1-F1
#
_entry.id   AF-A0A7K2XBU1-F1
#
_cell.length_a   1.000
_cell.length_b   1.000
_cell.length_c   1.000
_cell.angle_alpha   90.00
_cell.angle_beta   90.00
_cell.angle_gamma   90.00
#
_symmetry.space_group_name_H-M   'P 1'
#
loop_
_entity.id
_entity.type
_entity.pdbx_description
1 polymer ?
#
loop_
_entity_poly.entity_id
_entity_poly.type
_entity_poly.pdbx_seq_one_letter_code
_entity_poly.pdbx_strand_id
1 'polypeptide(L)'
;ARALALAVRDRLPHARPGLVAVATSSGGLVLTVNAPAREAGRNASTTVKQLLGGRGGGSPEIAQGGGVPAGDLAAILADLPRVVAGA
;
A
#
# COMPACT_ATOMS: atom_id res chain seq x y z
N ALA A 1 3.36 0.09 -12.06
CA ALA A 1 2.87 0.27 -10.67
C ALA A 1 4.01 0.61 -9.70
N ARG A 2 5.00 -0.27 -9.50
CA ARG A 2 6.07 -0.08 -8.51
C ARG A 2 6.83 1.24 -8.63
N ALA A 3 7.31 1.58 -9.83
CA ALA A 3 8.03 2.83 -10.07
C ALA A 3 7.16 4.06 -9.74
N LEU A 4 5.87 4.04 -10.11
CA LEU A 4 4.93 5.12 -9.78
C LEU A 4 4.72 5.24 -8.26
N ALA A 5 4.54 4.11 -7.56
CA ALA A 5 4.35 4.12 -6.11
C ALA A 5 5.55 4.74 -5.37
N LEU A 6 6.77 4.38 -5.79
CA LEU A 6 8.00 4.97 -5.27
C LEU A 6 8.10 6.47 -5.59
N ALA A 7 7.84 6.86 -6.85
CA ALA A 7 7.91 8.26 -7.27
C ALA A 7 6.90 9.17 -6.53
N VAL A 8 5.73 8.64 -6.16
CA VAL A 8 4.74 9.35 -5.34
C VAL A 8 5.18 9.40 -3.88
N ARG A 9 5.69 8.29 -3.33
CA ARG A 9 6.21 8.23 -1.95
C ARG A 9 7.32 9.25 -1.74
N ASP A 10 8.24 9.38 -2.68
CA ASP A 10 9.38 10.27 -2.59
C ASP A 10 8.97 11.76 -2.67
N ARG A 11 7.71 12.06 -3.05
CA ARG A 11 7.12 13.40 -3.04
C ARG A 11 6.26 13.69 -1.80
N LEU A 12 6.08 12.71 -0.91
CA LEU A 12 5.36 12.95 0.35
C LEU A 12 6.19 13.83 1.30
N PRO A 13 5.56 14.65 2.16
CA PRO A 13 6.30 15.42 3.17
C PRO A 13 7.17 14.53 4.05
N HIS A 14 8.47 14.83 4.13
CA HIS A 14 9.45 13.99 4.82
C HIS A 14 9.20 13.81 6.33
N ALA A 15 8.51 14.76 6.97
CA ALA A 15 8.24 14.74 8.41
C ALA A 15 6.87 14.13 8.78
N ARG A 16 6.12 13.59 7.81
CA ARG A 16 4.78 13.05 8.06
C ARG A 16 4.72 11.57 7.67
N PRO A 17 4.23 10.68 8.55
CA PRO A 17 3.92 9.31 8.19
C PRO A 17 3.01 9.26 6.96
N GLY A 18 3.45 8.53 5.93
CA GLY A 18 2.77 8.45 4.66
C GLY A 18 2.88 7.06 4.03
N LEU A 19 1.82 6.70 3.31
CA LEU A 19 1.67 5.42 2.63
C LEU A 19 1.07 5.68 1.26
N VAL A 20 1.58 5.00 0.24
CA VAL A 20 1.12 5.09 -1.14
C VAL A 20 0.67 3.72 -1.60
N ALA A 21 -0.53 3.66 -2.18
CA ALA A 21 -1.04 2.48 -2.85
C ALA A 21 -1.34 2.81 -4.32
N VAL A 22 -0.88 1.95 -5.24
CA VAL A 22 -1.10 2.05 -6.68
C VAL A 22 -1.70 0.74 -7.16
N ALA A 23 -2.91 0.81 -7.72
CA ALA A 23 -3.57 -0.31 -8.36
C ALA A 23 -3.36 -0.29 -9.89
N THR A 24 -3.40 -1.45 -10.53
CA THR A 24 -3.40 -1.60 -11.99
C THR A 24 -4.73 -2.14 -12.47
N SER A 25 -5.15 -1.78 -13.68
CA SER A 25 -6.36 -2.35 -14.31
C SER A 25 -6.32 -3.87 -14.46
N SER A 26 -5.14 -4.49 -14.39
CA SER A 26 -4.93 -5.94 -14.40
C SER A 26 -5.11 -6.63 -13.03
N GLY A 27 -5.61 -5.93 -12.00
CA GLY A 27 -5.85 -6.54 -10.68
C GLY A 27 -4.63 -6.59 -9.77
N GLY A 28 -3.58 -5.80 -10.06
CA GLY A 28 -2.37 -5.69 -9.24
C GLY A 28 -2.42 -4.51 -8.28
N LEU A 29 -1.80 -4.66 -7.10
CA LEU A 29 -1.67 -3.62 -6.09
C LEU A 29 -0.20 -3.54 -5.66
N VAL A 30 0.37 -2.35 -5.64
CA VAL A 30 1.67 -2.07 -5.01
C VAL A 30 1.48 -1.04 -3.91
N LEU A 31 2.09 -1.28 -2.76
CA LEU A 31 2.00 -0.42 -1.59
C LEU A 31 3.40 -0.13 -1.06
N THR A 32 3.68 1.12 -0.73
CA THR A 32 4.94 1.52 -0.09
C THR A 32 4.69 2.53 1.01
N VAL A 33 5.53 2.49 2.04
CA VAL A 33 5.51 3.43 3.16
C VAL A 33 6.77 4.29 3.15
N ASN A 34 6.67 5.54 3.59
CA ASN A 34 7.84 6.39 3.81
C ASN A 34 8.53 6.07 5.15
N ALA A 35 9.72 6.65 5.36
CA ALA A 35 10.51 6.39 6.56
C ALA A 35 9.76 6.70 7.88
N PRO A 36 9.11 7.88 8.06
CA PRO A 36 8.35 8.15 9.28
C PRO A 36 7.20 7.17 9.53
N ALA A 37 6.53 6.69 8.48
CA ALA A 37 5.49 5.68 8.64
C ALA A 37 6.09 4.35 9.12
N ARG A 38 7.22 3.92 8.57
CA ARG A 38 7.91 2.71 9.01
C ARG A 38 8.39 2.82 10.46
N GLU A 39 8.94 3.97 10.85
CA GLU A 39 9.35 4.27 12.22
C GLU A 39 8.16 4.28 13.19
N ALA A 40 6.99 4.70 12.72
CA ALA A 40 5.72 4.60 13.44
C ALA A 40 5.09 3.18 13.42
N GLY A 41 5.85 2.15 13.02
CA GLY A 41 5.41 0.75 13.03
C GLY A 41 4.61 0.30 11.80
N ARG A 42 4.46 1.13 10.77
CA ARG A 42 3.76 0.74 9.53
C ARG A 42 4.58 -0.26 8.73
N ASN A 43 3.88 -1.26 8.16
CA ASN A 43 4.50 -2.33 7.39
C ASN A 43 3.71 -2.59 6.11
N ALA A 44 4.35 -2.35 4.96
CA ALA A 44 3.71 -2.50 3.67
C ALA A 44 3.22 -3.94 3.39
N SER A 45 4.00 -4.94 3.79
CA SER A 45 3.69 -6.36 3.61
C SER A 45 2.45 -6.77 4.41
N THR A 46 2.34 -6.32 5.65
CA THR A 46 1.17 -6.57 6.50
C THR A 46 -0.08 -5.87 5.94
N THR A 47 0.03 -4.60 5.55
CA THR A 47 -1.12 -3.83 5.03
C THR A 47 -1.65 -4.40 3.71
N VAL A 48 -0.77 -4.82 2.78
CA VAL A 48 -1.20 -5.49 1.55
C VAL A 48 -1.96 -6.78 1.84
N LYS A 49 -1.48 -7.60 2.77
CA LYS A 49 -2.18 -8.83 3.16
C LYS A 49 -3.54 -8.52 3.79
N GLN A 50 -3.63 -7.50 4.65
CA GLN A 50 -4.91 -7.08 5.23
C GLN A 50 -5.93 -6.64 4.16
N LEU A 51 -5.50 -5.83 3.19
CA LEU A 51 -6.35 -5.37 2.09
C LEU A 51 -6.79 -6.48 1.14
N LEU A 52 -5.97 -7.51 0.96
CA LEU A 52 -6.18 -8.54 -0.06
C LEU A 52 -6.60 -9.91 0.50
N GLY A 53 -6.96 -9.99 1.78
CA GLY A 53 -7.39 -11.23 2.42
C GLY A 53 -6.26 -12.26 2.52
N GLY A 54 -5.07 -11.83 2.96
CA GLY A 54 -3.89 -12.68 3.16
C GLY A 54 -2.95 -12.78 1.96
N ARG A 55 -3.33 -12.25 0.80
CA ARG A 55 -2.54 -12.34 -0.45
C ARG A 55 -1.50 -11.24 -0.57
N GLY A 56 -0.43 -11.53 -1.30
CA GLY A 56 0.68 -10.61 -1.55
C GLY A 56 1.82 -10.74 -0.54
N GLY A 57 2.85 -9.92 -0.73
CA GLY A 57 4.06 -9.94 0.08
C GLY A 57 5.10 -8.93 -0.39
N GLY A 58 6.21 -8.91 0.32
CA GLY A 58 7.29 -7.95 0.14
C GLY A 58 7.96 -7.63 1.48
N SER A 59 8.65 -6.50 1.53
CA SER A 59 9.32 -6.00 2.72
C SER A 59 8.40 -5.07 3.54
N PRO A 60 8.82 -4.66 4.74
CA PRO A 60 8.13 -3.61 5.48
C PRO A 60 8.04 -2.27 4.73
N GLU A 61 8.97 -2.00 3.82
CA GLU A 61 9.03 -0.75 3.03
C GLU A 61 8.13 -0.79 1.79
N ILE A 62 8.08 -1.94 1.10
CA ILE A 62 7.34 -2.09 -0.14
C ILE A 62 6.82 -3.51 -0.30
N ALA A 63 5.56 -3.61 -0.68
CA ALA A 63 4.88 -4.87 -0.92
C ALA A 63 3.97 -4.79 -2.14
N GLN A 64 3.64 -5.97 -2.65
CA GLN A 64 2.75 -6.11 -3.79
C GLN A 64 1.81 -7.30 -3.58
N GLY A 65 0.65 -7.21 -4.20
CA GLY A 65 -0.31 -8.31 -4.27
C GLY A 65 -1.19 -8.18 -5.50
N GLY A 66 -2.13 -9.10 -5.64
CA GLY A 66 -3.05 -9.09 -6.76
C GLY A 66 -4.02 -10.27 -6.74
N GLY A 67 -4.61 -10.53 -7.90
CA GLY A 67 -5.70 -11.50 -8.05
C GLY A 67 -7.05 -10.95 -7.59
N VAL A 68 -7.17 -9.63 -7.50
CA VAL A 68 -8.44 -8.95 -7.25
C VAL A 68 -9.10 -8.64 -8.59
N PRO A 69 -10.42 -8.86 -8.74
CA PRO A 69 -11.16 -8.32 -9.87
C PRO A 69 -10.95 -6.81 -10.03
N ALA A 70 -10.76 -6.34 -11.26
CA ALA A 70 -10.47 -4.92 -11.50
C ALA A 70 -11.57 -3.98 -10.96
N GLY A 71 -12.83 -4.45 -10.94
CA GLY A 71 -13.98 -3.72 -10.40
C GLY A 71 -13.91 -3.48 -8.89
N ASP A 72 -13.20 -4.32 -8.14
CA ASP A 72 -13.13 -4.23 -6.67
C ASP A 72 -11.96 -3.34 -6.20
N LEU A 73 -10.99 -3.05 -7.08
CA LEU A 73 -9.78 -2.29 -6.72
C LEU A 73 -10.09 -0.88 -6.20
N ALA A 74 -11.10 -0.21 -6.75
CA ALA A 74 -11.50 1.12 -6.28
C ALA A 74 -12.01 1.08 -4.83
N ALA A 75 -12.83 0.08 -4.49
CA ALA A 75 -13.32 -0.12 -3.13
C ALA A 75 -12.19 -0.48 -2.16
N ILE A 76 -11.25 -1.33 -2.57
CA ILE A 76 -10.07 -1.68 -1.76
C ILE A 76 -9.20 -0.45 -1.48
N LEU A 77 -8.94 0.39 -2.49
CA LEU A 77 -8.19 1.62 -2.29
C LEU A 77 -8.92 2.60 -1.37
N ALA A 78 -10.26 2.69 -1.47
CA ALA A 78 -11.08 3.51 -0.59
C ALA A 78 -11.06 3.03 0.88
N ASP A 79 -10.80 1.74 1.12
CA ASP A 79 -10.73 1.13 2.45
C ASP A 79 -9.37 1.34 3.16
N LEU A 80 -8.34 1.73 2.40
CA LEU A 80 -6.97 1.92 2.91
C LEU A 80 -6.88 2.85 4.13
N PRO A 81 -7.55 4.02 4.21
CA PRO A 81 -7.51 4.87 5.40
C PRO A 81 -7.99 4.17 6.67
N ARG A 82 -9.01 3.30 6.57
CA ARG A 82 -9.52 2.51 7.70
C ARG A 82 -8.50 1.48 8.15
N VAL A 83 -7.86 0.78 7.22
CA VAL A 83 -6.80 -0.20 7.51
C VAL A 83 -5.59 0.46 8.18
N VAL A 84 -5.23 1.66 7.75
CA VAL A 84 -4.16 2.45 8.39
C VAL A 84 -4.61 2.98 9.76
N ALA A 85 -5.85 3.41 9.94
CA ALA A 85 -6.30 3.91 11.25
C ALA A 85 -6.40 2.80 12.33
N GLY A 86 -6.65 1.55 11.93
CA GLY A 86 -6.85 0.41 12.83
C GLY A 86 -5.62 -0.46 13.11
N ALA A 87 -4.44 -0.08 12.60
CA ALA A 87 -3.17 -0.79 12.79
C ALA A 87 -2.18 0.03 13.60
#